data_AF-N8WSX8-F1
#
_entry.id   AF-N8WSX8-F1
#
_cell.length_a   1.000
_cell.length_b   1.000
_cell.length_c   1.000
_cell.angle_alpha   90.00
_cell.angle_beta   90.00
_cell.angle_gamma   90.00
#
_symmetry.space_group_name_H-M   'P 1'
#
loop_
_entity.id
_entity.type
_entity.pdbx_description
1 polymer ?
#
loop_
_entity_poly.entity_id
_entity_poly.type
_entity_poly.pdbx_seq_one_letter_code
_entity_poly.pdbx_strand_id
1 'polypeptide(L)'
;MVKFSNQFLSYYEALPKGEAEKNMVFLPIWIWRIWAPVAGKKTNINVFQKILLDFLHIGRQNRQELANWIGVDIELVHLIIDTELEPHGLIQIDDKDKKITLTSKGIQALEDEIDRNEDLQTYYLVQDAITGKLWDRLIPNDLALIDVEESHSNIKIQGSRDSGKLISVFLVEPHKFYEPQAPSHYKITQTIKKHNMAMRGTLVRDKDEKAQYVDSQNLKNYQFHSQKPEACFILSHLEESLDSSHICQLQDPCHVSKYDDWIQNLHFDLAMQHQGFAKKIKKYLKQDISSDETIDEFEARLLEEIAFELSVDFPFSDRIENLSQHLKRLITRKKNLEEKGNYYDIDDLLNQCQKALESCFKHMLCQWKHKHANTTPKQLNREQMKTVLMLQVGEYFSEDLVEKMKIVNSSHVFSANGYSAGRFPQVGVSLKPLIFSNLLCVSEYQQHPLIRRKQHQQDLKLLIEICERRNQGSHDSGEEIDISTALNLSEFTLEWISFYTAIEA
;
A
#
# COMPACT_ATOMS: atom_id res chain seq x y z
N MET A 1 -21.90 33.53 -7.98
CA MET A 1 -20.57 32.89 -7.99
C MET A 1 -20.53 31.92 -9.15
N VAL A 2 -19.44 31.88 -9.91
CA VAL A 2 -19.26 30.87 -10.97
C VAL A 2 -18.92 29.56 -10.27
N LYS A 3 -19.73 28.53 -10.50
CA LYS A 3 -19.53 27.19 -9.94
C LYS A 3 -18.32 26.53 -10.60
N PHE A 4 -17.50 25.80 -9.84
CA PHE A 4 -16.29 25.17 -10.36
C PHE A 4 -16.58 24.13 -11.45
N SER A 5 -17.51 23.22 -11.19
CA SER A 5 -17.94 22.20 -12.16
C SER A 5 -19.35 21.69 -11.85
N ASN A 6 -20.00 21.10 -12.87
CA ASN A 6 -21.23 20.32 -12.74
C ASN A 6 -21.00 18.81 -12.98
N GLN A 7 -19.76 18.37 -13.16
CA GLN A 7 -19.40 16.99 -13.40
C GLN A 7 -18.88 16.33 -12.13
N PHE A 8 -19.47 15.19 -11.77
CA PHE A 8 -19.14 14.43 -10.56
C PHE A 8 -18.75 13.01 -10.95
N LEU A 9 -17.63 12.54 -10.42
CA LEU A 9 -16.98 11.27 -10.77
C LEU A 9 -16.85 10.38 -9.54
N SER A 10 -16.84 9.07 -9.76
CA SER A 10 -16.61 8.09 -8.70
C SER A 10 -15.96 6.83 -9.22
N TYR A 11 -15.01 6.30 -8.46
CA TYR A 11 -14.39 4.99 -8.71
C TYR A 11 -14.98 3.87 -7.84
N TYR A 12 -16.02 4.17 -7.05
CA TYR A 12 -16.72 3.16 -6.26
C TYR A 12 -17.63 2.31 -7.15
N GLU A 13 -17.41 0.99 -7.17
CA GLU A 13 -18.39 0.02 -7.71
C GLU A 13 -19.69 0.04 -6.89
N ALA A 14 -19.56 0.16 -5.57
CA ALA A 14 -20.66 0.34 -4.63
C ALA A 14 -20.29 1.41 -3.60
N LEU A 15 -21.24 2.29 -3.30
CA LEU A 15 -21.01 3.37 -2.34
C LEU A 15 -20.73 2.81 -0.93
N PRO A 16 -19.71 3.34 -0.22
CA PRO A 16 -19.37 2.87 1.11
C PRO A 16 -20.49 3.17 2.11
N LYS A 17 -20.70 2.25 3.05
CA LYS A 17 -21.77 2.29 4.05
C LYS A 17 -21.23 2.65 5.45
N GLY A 18 -22.12 2.99 6.38
CA GLY A 18 -21.76 3.23 7.78
C GLY A 18 -21.11 4.60 8.02
N GLU A 19 -19.98 4.63 8.73
CA GLU A 19 -19.25 5.89 9.00
C GLU A 19 -18.63 6.48 7.73
N ALA A 20 -18.17 5.65 6.79
CA ALA A 20 -17.64 6.13 5.51
C ALA A 20 -18.73 6.87 4.69
N GLU A 21 -19.97 6.40 4.72
CA GLU A 21 -21.14 7.05 4.08
C GLU A 21 -21.33 8.50 4.55
N LYS A 22 -21.18 8.74 5.86
CA LYS A 22 -21.39 10.06 6.48
C LYS A 22 -20.23 11.02 6.21
N ASN A 23 -19.08 10.50 5.83
CA ASN A 23 -17.82 11.22 5.71
C ASN A 23 -17.30 11.27 4.28
N MET A 24 -18.20 11.08 3.32
CA MET A 24 -17.94 11.31 1.90
C MET A 24 -17.68 12.77 1.59
N VAL A 25 -16.79 12.96 0.62
CA VAL A 25 -16.28 14.26 0.20
C VAL A 25 -16.09 14.26 -1.31
N PHE A 26 -16.56 15.32 -1.98
CA PHE A 26 -16.23 15.61 -3.36
C PHE A 26 -15.03 16.56 -3.43
N LEU A 27 -13.94 16.09 -4.04
CA LEU A 27 -12.69 16.82 -4.20
C LEU A 27 -12.66 17.51 -5.58
N PRO A 28 -12.31 18.82 -5.65
CA PRO A 28 -12.26 19.55 -6.91
C PRO A 28 -10.97 19.21 -7.66
N ILE A 29 -11.11 18.77 -8.90
CA ILE A 29 -9.99 18.35 -9.74
C ILE A 29 -10.07 18.95 -11.14
N TRP A 30 -8.91 19.12 -11.74
CA TRP A 30 -8.69 19.38 -13.15
C TRP A 30 -8.21 18.11 -13.84
N ILE A 31 -8.83 17.78 -14.96
CA ILE A 31 -8.50 16.60 -15.77
C ILE A 31 -7.79 17.02 -17.04
N TRP A 32 -6.67 16.37 -17.33
CA TRP A 32 -5.94 16.51 -18.60
C TRP A 32 -5.95 15.20 -19.37
N ARG A 33 -6.24 15.23 -20.67
CA ARG A 33 -6.24 14.03 -21.51
C ARG A 33 -4.85 13.74 -22.06
N ILE A 34 -4.40 12.51 -21.94
CA ILE A 34 -3.22 12.00 -22.65
C ILE A 34 -3.65 10.80 -23.47
N TRP A 35 -2.99 10.56 -24.59
CA TRP A 35 -3.24 9.39 -25.42
C TRP A 35 -2.07 8.46 -25.28
N ALA A 36 -2.32 7.20 -24.93
CA ALA A 36 -1.26 6.21 -24.82
C ALA A 36 -1.74 4.85 -25.35
N PRO A 37 -0.82 3.99 -25.81
CA PRO A 37 -1.16 2.65 -26.30
C PRO A 37 -1.89 1.82 -25.25
N VAL A 38 -2.88 1.03 -25.69
CA VAL A 38 -3.64 0.12 -24.81
C VAL A 38 -2.70 -0.81 -24.03
N ALA A 39 -2.97 -0.96 -22.74
CA ALA A 39 -2.16 -1.79 -21.86
C ALA A 39 -2.24 -3.29 -22.20
N GLY A 40 -1.10 -3.98 -22.14
CA GLY A 40 -1.02 -5.45 -22.31
C GLY A 40 -0.54 -5.94 -23.68
N LYS A 41 -0.47 -5.09 -24.71
CA LYS A 41 0.26 -5.39 -25.95
C LYS A 41 1.75 -5.09 -25.76
N LYS A 42 2.61 -6.11 -25.62
CA LYS A 42 4.06 -5.95 -25.48
C LYS A 42 4.70 -5.52 -26.80
N THR A 43 5.65 -4.59 -26.74
CA THR A 43 6.57 -4.34 -27.87
C THR A 43 7.64 -5.43 -27.86
N ASN A 44 7.74 -6.20 -28.95
CA ASN A 44 8.80 -7.19 -29.09
C ASN A 44 10.10 -6.59 -29.65
N ILE A 45 10.08 -5.32 -30.06
CA ILE A 45 11.21 -4.63 -30.68
C ILE A 45 11.39 -3.20 -30.15
N ASN A 46 12.64 -2.76 -30.01
CA ASN A 46 13.02 -1.41 -29.57
C ASN A 46 13.09 -0.41 -30.75
N VAL A 47 13.24 0.90 -30.47
CA VAL A 47 13.25 1.97 -31.49
C VAL A 47 14.36 1.78 -32.54
N PHE A 48 15.56 1.35 -32.13
CA PHE A 48 16.68 1.13 -33.06
C PHE A 48 16.47 -0.11 -33.94
N GLN A 49 15.96 -1.20 -33.35
CA GLN A 49 15.56 -2.40 -34.08
C GLN A 49 14.47 -2.08 -35.10
N LYS A 50 13.46 -1.28 -34.73
CA LYS A 50 12.40 -0.84 -35.63
C LYS A 50 12.96 -0.09 -36.84
N ILE A 51 13.79 0.94 -36.61
CA ILE A 51 14.37 1.73 -37.70
C ILE A 51 15.19 0.85 -38.66
N LEU A 52 15.95 -0.12 -38.13
CA LEU A 52 16.70 -1.08 -38.96
C LEU A 52 15.75 -1.96 -39.79
N LEU A 53 14.69 -2.48 -39.19
CA LEU A 53 13.68 -3.28 -39.88
C LEU A 53 12.94 -2.47 -40.96
N ASP A 54 12.62 -1.20 -40.71
CA ASP A 54 11.98 -0.28 -41.68
C ASP A 54 12.89 -0.04 -42.91
N PHE A 55 14.18 0.21 -42.68
CA PHE A 55 15.13 0.36 -43.80
C PHE A 55 15.29 -0.93 -44.60
N LEU A 56 15.31 -2.09 -43.93
CA LEU A 56 15.33 -3.39 -44.58
C LEU A 56 14.04 -3.65 -45.37
N HIS A 57 12.89 -3.19 -44.89
CA HIS A 57 11.60 -3.28 -45.58
C HIS A 57 11.59 -2.50 -46.89
N ILE A 58 12.23 -1.32 -46.91
CA ILE A 58 12.40 -0.47 -48.10
C ILE A 58 13.56 -0.97 -49.00
N GLY A 59 14.19 -2.09 -48.65
CA GLY A 59 15.22 -2.76 -49.46
C GLY A 59 16.65 -2.22 -49.26
N ARG A 60 16.91 -1.51 -48.17
CA ARG A 60 18.26 -1.02 -47.81
C ARG A 60 18.96 -2.02 -46.91
N GLN A 61 20.01 -2.65 -47.43
CA GLN A 61 20.63 -3.83 -46.81
C GLN A 61 22.11 -3.62 -46.45
N ASN A 62 22.71 -2.50 -46.86
CA ASN A 62 24.10 -2.18 -46.57
C ASN A 62 24.24 -1.63 -45.15
N ARG A 63 24.94 -2.36 -44.28
CA ARG A 63 25.14 -2.00 -42.85
C ARG A 63 25.82 -0.64 -42.66
N GLN A 64 26.78 -0.28 -43.53
CA GLN A 64 27.45 1.03 -43.47
C GLN A 64 26.50 2.17 -43.87
N GLU A 65 25.63 1.94 -44.86
CA GLU A 65 24.59 2.90 -45.20
C GLU A 65 23.61 3.03 -44.03
N LEU A 66 23.13 1.92 -43.47
CA LEU A 66 22.23 1.95 -42.30
C LEU A 66 22.82 2.76 -41.13
N ALA A 67 24.09 2.54 -40.80
CA ALA A 67 24.79 3.29 -39.75
C ALA A 67 24.81 4.81 -40.04
N ASN A 68 25.17 5.18 -41.27
CA ASN A 68 25.23 6.59 -41.70
C ASN A 68 23.86 7.27 -41.68
N TRP A 69 22.80 6.56 -42.07
CA TRP A 69 21.44 7.10 -42.13
C TRP A 69 20.79 7.22 -40.75
N ILE A 70 21.08 6.29 -39.84
CA ILE A 70 20.60 6.31 -38.45
C ILE A 70 21.43 7.29 -37.59
N GLY A 71 22.65 7.63 -38.03
CA GLY A 71 23.56 8.52 -37.32
C GLY A 71 24.24 7.84 -36.12
N VAL A 72 24.52 6.54 -36.23
CA VAL A 72 25.16 5.73 -35.20
C VAL A 72 26.42 5.06 -35.73
N ASP A 73 27.26 4.58 -34.82
CA ASP A 73 28.44 3.79 -35.19
C ASP A 73 28.03 2.46 -35.84
N ILE A 74 28.80 2.02 -36.84
CA ILE A 74 28.56 0.76 -37.54
C ILE A 74 28.64 -0.45 -36.59
N GLU A 75 29.46 -0.38 -35.53
CA GLU A 75 29.54 -1.42 -34.52
C GLU A 75 28.21 -1.65 -33.78
N LEU A 76 27.43 -0.58 -33.55
CA LEU A 76 26.10 -0.70 -32.93
C LEU A 76 25.11 -1.39 -33.87
N VAL A 77 25.19 -1.09 -35.17
CA VAL A 77 24.38 -1.76 -36.20
C VAL A 77 24.75 -3.25 -36.29
N HIS A 78 26.04 -3.57 -36.25
CA HIS A 78 26.52 -4.96 -36.17
C HIS A 78 25.98 -5.67 -34.94
N LEU A 79 26.11 -5.06 -33.76
CA LEU A 79 25.65 -5.64 -32.50
C LEU A 79 24.15 -5.97 -32.57
N ILE A 80 23.32 -5.00 -32.96
CA ILE A 80 21.87 -5.19 -33.00
C ILE A 80 21.48 -6.26 -34.04
N ILE A 81 22.09 -6.26 -35.23
CA ILE A 81 21.79 -7.23 -36.28
C ILE A 81 22.21 -8.65 -35.85
N ASP A 82 23.45 -8.81 -35.42
CA ASP A 82 24.08 -10.13 -35.22
C ASP A 82 23.70 -10.76 -33.86
N THR A 83 23.33 -9.95 -32.85
CA THR A 83 22.99 -10.47 -31.51
C THR A 83 21.50 -10.38 -31.16
N GLU A 84 20.75 -9.52 -31.83
CA GLU A 84 19.32 -9.32 -31.53
C GLU A 84 18.44 -9.73 -32.72
N LEU A 85 18.57 -9.11 -33.90
CA LEU A 85 17.60 -9.30 -34.99
C LEU A 85 17.67 -10.70 -35.63
N GLU A 86 18.87 -11.19 -35.95
CA GLU A 86 19.06 -12.50 -36.57
C GLU A 86 18.75 -13.65 -35.58
N PRO A 87 19.29 -13.66 -34.33
CA PRO A 87 18.98 -14.73 -33.36
C PRO A 87 17.51 -14.82 -32.97
N HIS A 88 16.77 -13.69 -32.95
CA HIS A 88 15.33 -13.70 -32.67
C HIS A 88 14.47 -14.06 -33.91
N GLY A 89 15.12 -14.30 -35.05
CA GLY A 89 14.49 -14.73 -36.30
C GLY A 89 13.67 -13.65 -36.99
N LEU A 90 13.96 -12.37 -36.75
CA LEU A 90 13.29 -11.22 -37.38
C LEU A 90 13.85 -10.94 -38.78
N ILE A 91 15.12 -11.29 -38.99
CA ILE A 91 15.82 -11.19 -40.27
C ILE A 91 16.51 -12.52 -40.57
N GLN A 92 16.81 -12.75 -41.84
CA GLN A 92 17.65 -13.84 -42.31
C GLN A 92 18.79 -13.26 -43.14
N ILE A 93 20.00 -13.78 -42.94
CA ILE A 93 21.15 -13.45 -43.75
C ILE A 93 21.40 -14.61 -44.71
N ASP A 94 21.43 -14.33 -46.01
CA ASP A 94 21.81 -15.33 -47.00
C ASP A 94 23.34 -15.51 -46.99
N ASP A 95 23.81 -16.71 -46.66
CA ASP A 95 25.23 -17.05 -46.56
C ASP A 95 26.02 -16.83 -47.86
N LYS A 96 25.35 -16.81 -49.02
CA LYS A 96 26.00 -16.69 -50.34
C LYS A 96 26.29 -15.23 -50.73
N ASP A 97 25.33 -14.35 -50.48
CA ASP A 97 25.38 -12.95 -50.93
C ASP A 97 25.45 -11.94 -49.77
N LYS A 98 25.48 -12.42 -48.52
CA LYS A 98 25.38 -11.61 -47.28
C LYS A 98 24.19 -10.64 -47.29
N LYS A 99 23.13 -11.03 -47.99
CA LYS A 99 21.95 -10.21 -48.19
C LYS A 99 21.05 -10.35 -46.97
N ILE A 100 20.64 -9.23 -46.38
CA ILE A 100 19.75 -9.21 -45.21
C ILE A 100 18.31 -9.08 -45.71
N THR A 101 17.48 -10.08 -45.42
CA THR A 101 16.05 -10.07 -45.75
C THR A 101 15.20 -10.18 -44.49
N LEU A 102 14.03 -9.54 -44.50
CA LEU A 102 13.04 -9.67 -43.43
C LEU A 102 12.38 -11.05 -43.51
N THR A 103 12.22 -11.71 -42.38
CA THR A 103 11.39 -12.92 -42.29
C THR A 103 9.92 -12.55 -42.14
N SER A 104 9.00 -13.51 -42.29
CA SER A 104 7.57 -13.29 -41.99
C SER A 104 7.35 -12.76 -40.56
N LYS A 105 8.18 -13.19 -39.61
CA LYS A 105 8.15 -12.72 -38.22
C LYS A 105 8.64 -11.27 -38.08
N GLY A 106 9.64 -10.86 -38.86
CA GLY A 106 10.10 -9.47 -38.93
C GLY A 106 9.08 -8.52 -39.55
N ILE A 107 8.38 -8.97 -40.60
CA ILE A 107 7.28 -8.21 -41.23
C ILE A 107 6.11 -8.08 -40.24
N GLN A 108 5.71 -9.18 -39.60
CA GLN A 108 4.66 -9.16 -38.59
C GLN A 108 5.03 -8.24 -37.40
N ALA A 109 6.29 -8.21 -36.97
CA ALA A 109 6.74 -7.31 -35.91
C ALA A 109 6.65 -5.82 -36.29
N LEU A 110 6.79 -5.49 -37.58
CA LEU A 110 6.57 -4.14 -38.13
C LEU A 110 5.08 -3.81 -38.25
N GLU A 111 4.26 -4.74 -38.75
CA GLU A 111 2.80 -4.59 -38.86
C GLU A 111 2.15 -4.42 -37.48
N ASP A 112 2.53 -5.26 -36.50
CA ASP A 112 2.09 -5.18 -35.11
C ASP A 112 2.45 -3.82 -34.45
N GLU A 113 3.52 -3.15 -34.90
CA GLU A 113 3.91 -1.79 -34.47
C GLU A 113 3.06 -0.71 -35.13
N ILE A 114 2.70 -0.87 -36.41
CA ILE A 114 1.86 0.07 -37.16
C ILE A 114 0.44 0.07 -36.57
N ASP A 115 -0.14 -1.11 -36.36
CA ASP A 115 -1.47 -1.27 -35.74
C ASP A 115 -1.53 -0.68 -34.31
N ARG A 116 -0.41 -0.69 -33.56
CA ARG A 116 -0.33 -0.10 -32.21
C ARG A 116 -0.37 1.42 -32.18
N ASN A 117 0.15 2.09 -33.22
CA ASN A 117 0.02 3.55 -33.33
C ASN A 117 -1.43 3.97 -33.63
N GLU A 118 -2.25 3.05 -34.16
CA GLU A 118 -3.68 3.26 -34.39
C GLU A 118 -4.53 2.96 -33.13
N ASP A 119 -4.07 2.06 -32.25
CA ASP A 119 -4.72 1.70 -30.98
C ASP A 119 -4.34 2.62 -29.78
N LEU A 120 -4.47 3.94 -29.95
CA LEU A 120 -4.30 4.89 -28.85
C LEU A 120 -5.58 4.99 -28.00
N GLN A 121 -5.46 4.78 -26.68
CA GLN A 121 -6.53 5.00 -25.72
C GLN A 121 -6.30 6.30 -24.93
N THR A 122 -7.39 6.98 -24.60
CA THR A 122 -7.37 8.14 -23.72
C THR A 122 -7.12 7.71 -22.27
N TYR A 123 -6.18 8.38 -21.61
CA TYR A 123 -6.00 8.37 -20.17
C TYR A 123 -6.13 9.79 -19.64
N TYR A 124 -6.48 9.91 -18.37
CA TYR A 124 -6.73 11.18 -17.72
C TYR A 124 -5.72 11.36 -16.59
N LEU A 125 -5.01 12.48 -16.62
CA LEU A 125 -4.19 12.96 -15.52
C LEU A 125 -5.04 13.84 -14.61
N VAL A 126 -4.83 13.70 -13.30
CA VAL A 126 -5.59 14.44 -12.29
C VAL A 126 -4.72 15.48 -11.63
N GLN A 127 -5.18 16.73 -11.61
CA GLN A 127 -4.54 17.84 -10.92
C GLN A 127 -5.50 18.42 -9.89
N ASP A 128 -5.02 18.60 -8.67
CA ASP A 128 -5.78 19.19 -7.58
C ASP A 128 -6.13 20.65 -7.88
N ALA A 129 -7.39 21.05 -7.72
CA ALA A 129 -7.82 22.42 -8.01
C ALA A 129 -7.52 23.43 -6.89
N ILE A 130 -7.22 22.96 -5.68
CA ILE A 130 -6.88 23.79 -4.51
C ILE A 130 -5.37 23.95 -4.42
N THR A 131 -4.64 22.84 -4.35
CA THR A 131 -3.18 22.85 -4.19
C THR A 131 -2.44 23.04 -5.52
N GLY A 132 -3.10 22.80 -6.65
CA GLY A 132 -2.48 22.85 -7.99
C GLY A 132 -1.51 21.71 -8.27
N LYS A 133 -1.31 20.77 -7.34
CA LYS A 133 -0.39 19.64 -7.50
C LYS A 133 -0.99 18.59 -8.45
N LEU A 134 -0.16 18.04 -9.31
CA LEU A 134 -0.53 16.89 -10.13
C LEU A 134 -0.51 15.64 -9.24
N TRP A 135 -1.60 14.88 -9.20
CA TRP A 135 -1.65 13.63 -8.45
C TRP A 135 -0.81 12.57 -9.14
N ASP A 136 -0.28 11.64 -8.36
CA ASP A 136 0.50 10.50 -8.88
C ASP A 136 -0.43 9.36 -9.36
N ARG A 137 -1.50 9.72 -10.09
CA ARG A 137 -2.56 8.83 -10.58
C ARG A 137 -2.89 9.05 -12.04
N LEU A 138 -3.19 7.95 -12.73
CA LEU A 138 -3.79 7.92 -14.05
C LEU A 138 -5.15 7.25 -13.97
N ILE A 139 -6.11 7.85 -14.63
CA ILE A 139 -7.47 7.38 -14.77
C ILE A 139 -7.62 6.82 -16.20
N PRO A 140 -7.91 5.52 -16.41
CA PRO A 140 -8.19 4.99 -17.76
C PRO A 140 -9.48 5.60 -18.33
N ASN A 141 -9.77 5.37 -19.62
CA ASN A 141 -10.90 6.01 -20.33
C ASN A 141 -12.33 5.72 -19.78
N ASP A 142 -12.46 5.15 -18.59
CA ASP A 142 -13.72 4.77 -17.95
C ASP A 142 -14.01 5.72 -16.78
N LEU A 143 -14.46 6.93 -17.11
CA LEU A 143 -14.91 7.92 -16.13
C LEU A 143 -16.38 7.65 -15.77
N ALA A 144 -16.62 6.98 -14.64
CA ALA A 144 -17.97 6.78 -14.14
C ALA A 144 -18.54 8.08 -13.53
N LEU A 145 -19.43 8.73 -14.28
CA LEU A 145 -20.19 9.89 -13.84
C LEU A 145 -21.26 9.48 -12.83
N ILE A 146 -21.45 10.30 -11.80
CA ILE A 146 -22.53 10.16 -10.81
C ILE A 146 -23.53 11.29 -10.97
N ASP A 147 -24.81 10.92 -10.97
CA ASP A 147 -25.91 11.87 -10.88
C ASP A 147 -26.03 12.41 -9.45
N VAL A 148 -26.08 13.74 -9.33
CA VAL A 148 -26.21 14.45 -8.06
C VAL A 148 -27.46 15.32 -8.03
N GLU A 149 -28.10 15.38 -6.87
CA GLU A 149 -29.14 16.36 -6.56
C GLU A 149 -28.55 17.50 -5.73
N GLU A 150 -28.65 18.72 -6.24
CA GLU A 150 -28.20 19.92 -5.53
C GLU A 150 -29.40 20.61 -4.85
N SER A 151 -29.35 20.72 -3.52
CA SER A 151 -30.37 21.45 -2.76
C SER A 151 -29.73 22.37 -1.73
N HIS A 152 -29.96 23.68 -1.86
CA HIS A 152 -29.55 24.70 -0.89
C HIS A 152 -28.11 24.53 -0.37
N SER A 153 -27.14 24.33 -1.28
CA SER A 153 -25.70 24.12 -1.01
C SER A 153 -25.28 22.73 -0.51
N ASN A 154 -26.21 21.76 -0.41
CA ASN A 154 -25.88 20.37 -0.14
C ASN A 154 -25.96 19.54 -1.43
N ILE A 155 -24.91 18.77 -1.69
CA ILE A 155 -24.88 17.78 -2.77
C ILE A 155 -25.35 16.45 -2.21
N LYS A 156 -26.32 15.83 -2.89
CA LYS A 156 -26.84 14.52 -2.53
C LYS A 156 -26.63 13.53 -3.66
N ILE A 157 -26.20 12.32 -3.30
CA ILE A 157 -26.11 11.18 -4.23
C ILE A 157 -27.15 10.14 -3.87
N GLN A 158 -27.67 9.41 -4.86
CA GLN A 158 -28.57 8.30 -4.62
C GLN A 158 -27.76 7.07 -4.15
N GLY A 159 -28.02 6.61 -2.92
CA GLY A 159 -27.23 5.53 -2.31
C GLY A 159 -27.50 4.14 -2.92
N SER A 160 -28.75 3.88 -3.31
CA SER A 160 -29.15 2.68 -4.06
C SER A 160 -30.44 2.97 -4.82
N ARG A 161 -30.53 2.46 -6.05
CA ARG A 161 -31.73 2.57 -6.90
C ARG A 161 -33.00 2.01 -6.21
N ASP A 162 -32.85 0.99 -5.38
CA ASP A 162 -33.98 0.30 -4.73
C ASP A 162 -34.44 0.99 -3.44
N SER A 163 -33.54 1.68 -2.73
CA SER A 163 -33.84 2.25 -1.41
C SER A 163 -34.37 3.68 -1.43
N GLY A 164 -34.15 4.42 -2.53
CA GLY A 164 -34.47 5.85 -2.63
C GLY A 164 -33.72 6.75 -1.61
N LYS A 165 -32.78 6.20 -0.83
CA LYS A 165 -32.05 6.93 0.20
C LYS A 165 -31.06 7.89 -0.45
N LEU A 166 -31.17 9.17 -0.12
CA LEU A 166 -30.22 10.21 -0.52
C LEU A 166 -29.13 10.36 0.54
N ILE A 167 -27.87 10.32 0.11
CA ILE A 167 -26.69 10.50 0.95
C ILE A 167 -26.18 11.91 0.73
N SER A 168 -26.01 12.68 1.81
CA SER A 168 -25.43 14.02 1.74
C SER A 168 -23.91 13.94 1.70
N VAL A 169 -23.30 14.53 0.68
CA VAL A 169 -21.84 14.56 0.47
C VAL A 169 -21.33 15.97 0.68
N PHE A 170 -20.18 16.10 1.36
CA PHE A 170 -19.54 17.40 1.54
C PHE A 170 -18.83 17.82 0.25
N LEU A 171 -19.14 19.01 -0.26
CA LEU A 171 -18.50 19.56 -1.46
C LEU A 171 -17.35 20.48 -1.05
N VAL A 172 -16.13 20.15 -1.47
CA VAL A 172 -14.97 21.02 -1.27
C VAL A 172 -14.94 22.02 -2.43
N GLU A 173 -15.81 23.03 -2.38
CA GLU A 173 -15.92 24.05 -3.43
C GLU A 173 -14.77 25.07 -3.31
N PRO A 174 -13.90 25.21 -4.33
CA PRO A 174 -12.78 26.15 -4.26
C PRO A 174 -13.29 27.60 -4.26
N HIS A 175 -12.87 28.40 -3.27
CA HIS A 175 -13.26 29.82 -3.17
C HIS A 175 -12.75 30.68 -4.34
N LYS A 176 -11.56 30.35 -4.85
CA LYS A 176 -10.96 30.91 -6.05
C LYS A 176 -10.30 29.77 -6.80
N PHE A 177 -10.51 29.72 -8.10
CA PHE A 177 -9.88 28.75 -8.98
C PHE A 177 -9.39 29.47 -10.24
N TYR A 178 -8.25 29.00 -10.74
CA TYR A 178 -7.68 29.45 -12.00
C TYR A 178 -7.46 28.22 -12.87
N GLU A 179 -7.67 28.35 -14.18
CA GLU A 179 -7.29 27.28 -15.11
C GLU A 179 -5.79 27.02 -14.97
N PRO A 180 -5.36 25.81 -14.59
CA PRO A 180 -3.95 25.52 -14.41
C PRO A 180 -3.22 25.54 -15.74
N GLN A 181 -1.92 25.83 -15.70
CA GLN A 181 -1.06 25.64 -16.85
C GLN A 181 -0.87 24.15 -17.13
N ALA A 182 -0.78 23.81 -18.41
CA ALA A 182 -0.56 22.44 -18.86
C ALA A 182 0.67 21.82 -18.18
N PRO A 183 0.57 20.58 -17.66
CA PRO A 183 1.70 19.93 -17.01
C PRO A 183 2.84 19.71 -18.01
N SER A 184 4.06 20.04 -17.59
CA SER A 184 5.26 19.78 -18.40
C SER A 184 5.42 18.28 -18.67
N HIS A 185 6.03 17.93 -19.80
CA HIS A 185 6.35 16.54 -20.15
C HIS A 185 7.03 15.78 -18.99
N TYR A 186 8.02 16.39 -18.34
CA TYR A 186 8.70 15.81 -17.17
C TYR A 186 7.72 15.41 -16.04
N LYS A 187 6.79 16.29 -15.65
CA LYS A 187 5.78 16.01 -14.61
C LYS A 187 4.87 14.85 -15.01
N ILE A 188 4.42 14.81 -16.26
CA ILE A 188 3.58 13.73 -16.78
C ILE A 188 4.33 12.39 -16.71
N THR A 189 5.59 12.34 -17.16
CA THR A 189 6.42 11.13 -17.09
C THR A 189 6.62 10.65 -15.65
N GLN A 190 6.82 11.57 -14.69
CA GLN A 190 6.95 11.23 -13.28
C GLN A 190 5.65 10.66 -12.70
N THR A 191 4.50 11.28 -12.99
CA THR A 191 3.18 10.78 -12.58
C THR A 191 2.93 9.38 -13.14
N ILE A 192 3.22 9.15 -14.42
CA ILE A 192 3.13 7.83 -15.06
C ILE A 192 3.98 6.81 -14.31
N LYS A 193 5.25 7.14 -14.03
CA LYS A 193 6.18 6.25 -13.33
C LYS A 193 5.66 5.88 -11.94
N LYS A 194 5.21 6.86 -11.17
CA LYS A 194 4.72 6.64 -9.80
C LYS A 194 3.40 5.89 -9.76
N HIS A 195 2.47 6.17 -10.66
CA HIS A 195 1.24 5.39 -10.81
C HIS A 195 1.55 3.91 -11.04
N ASN A 196 2.49 3.60 -11.95
CA ASN A 196 2.91 2.23 -12.21
C ASN A 196 3.58 1.57 -11.00
N MET A 197 4.36 2.33 -10.21
CA MET A 197 4.94 1.81 -8.97
C MET A 197 3.86 1.49 -7.94
N ALA A 198 2.86 2.35 -7.78
CA ALA A 198 1.73 2.11 -6.87
C ALA A 198 0.94 0.86 -7.27
N MET A 199 0.57 0.73 -8.56
CA MET A 199 -0.15 -0.44 -9.08
C MET A 199 0.64 -1.75 -8.87
N ARG A 200 1.95 -1.74 -9.11
CA ARG A 200 2.82 -2.90 -8.81
C ARG A 200 2.88 -3.21 -7.31
N GLY A 201 2.91 -2.18 -6.47
CA GLY A 201 2.88 -2.31 -5.02
C GLY A 201 1.60 -3.00 -4.54
N THR A 202 0.45 -2.63 -5.11
CA THR A 202 -0.85 -3.23 -4.81
C THR A 202 -0.90 -4.69 -5.25
N LEU A 203 -0.44 -5.03 -6.46
CA LEU A 203 -0.38 -6.43 -6.94
C LEU A 203 0.46 -7.37 -6.06
N VAL A 204 1.49 -6.86 -5.38
CA VAL A 204 2.30 -7.66 -4.46
C VAL A 204 1.59 -7.87 -3.12
N ARG A 205 0.70 -6.95 -2.73
CA ARG A 205 0.02 -6.92 -1.42
C ARG A 205 -1.34 -7.63 -1.47
N ASP A 206 -2.10 -7.37 -2.53
CA ASP A 206 -3.42 -7.95 -2.76
C ASP A 206 -3.30 -9.11 -3.75
N LYS A 207 -3.79 -10.30 -3.36
CA LYS A 207 -3.86 -11.48 -4.23
C LYS A 207 -5.01 -11.40 -5.26
N ASP A 208 -5.72 -10.28 -5.31
CA ASP A 208 -6.83 -10.05 -6.24
C ASP A 208 -6.31 -9.54 -7.58
N GLU A 209 -6.55 -10.33 -8.64
CA GLU A 209 -6.16 -10.05 -10.04
C GLU A 209 -6.97 -8.93 -10.71
N LYS A 210 -7.76 -8.14 -9.96
CA LYS A 210 -8.71 -7.16 -10.52
C LYS A 210 -8.08 -5.83 -10.98
N ALA A 211 -6.79 -5.58 -10.75
CA ALA A 211 -6.17 -4.34 -11.20
C ALA A 211 -6.05 -4.35 -12.74
N GLN A 212 -6.82 -3.49 -13.43
CA GLN A 212 -6.61 -3.19 -14.84
C GLN A 212 -5.20 -2.62 -15.01
N TYR A 213 -4.28 -3.49 -15.42
CA TYR A 213 -2.87 -3.19 -15.56
C TYR A 213 -2.68 -2.11 -16.62
N VAL A 214 -1.95 -1.04 -16.33
CA VAL A 214 -1.38 -0.17 -17.36
C VAL A 214 0.11 -0.50 -17.46
N ASP A 215 0.50 -1.21 -18.53
CA ASP A 215 1.88 -1.69 -18.65
C ASP A 215 2.87 -0.53 -18.70
N SER A 216 3.87 -0.61 -17.83
CA SER A 216 5.06 0.23 -17.76
C SER A 216 5.84 0.41 -19.07
N GLN A 217 5.69 -0.50 -20.04
CA GLN A 217 6.31 -0.39 -21.36
C GLN A 217 5.46 0.41 -22.36
N ASN A 218 4.13 0.46 -22.18
CA ASN A 218 3.21 1.08 -23.14
C ASN A 218 3.11 2.60 -22.97
N LEU A 219 3.28 3.11 -21.76
CA LEU A 219 3.16 4.56 -21.48
C LEU A 219 4.41 5.40 -21.84
N LYS A 220 5.46 4.82 -22.44
CA LYS A 220 6.65 5.57 -22.86
C LYS A 220 6.40 6.48 -24.07
N ASN A 221 5.38 6.17 -24.87
CA ASN A 221 5.07 6.87 -26.12
C ASN A 221 3.73 7.62 -26.05
N TYR A 222 3.45 8.27 -24.92
CA TYR A 222 2.20 9.03 -24.79
C TYR A 222 2.24 10.31 -25.65
N GLN A 223 1.08 10.66 -26.21
CA GLN A 223 0.86 11.92 -26.89
C GLN A 223 0.12 12.88 -25.96
N PHE A 224 0.56 14.14 -25.93
CA PHE A 224 -0.10 15.21 -25.19
C PHE A 224 -0.26 16.43 -26.09
N HIS A 225 -1.49 16.64 -26.56
CA HIS A 225 -1.84 17.79 -27.38
C HIS A 225 -2.22 18.99 -26.50
N SER A 226 -2.00 20.20 -27.04
CA SER A 226 -2.42 21.44 -26.41
C SER A 226 -3.95 21.44 -26.25
N GLN A 227 -4.40 21.44 -25.01
CA GLN A 227 -5.82 21.40 -24.65
C GLN A 227 -6.06 22.24 -23.40
N LYS A 228 -7.33 22.53 -23.11
CA LYS A 228 -7.74 23.07 -21.82
C LYS A 228 -8.06 21.94 -20.86
N PRO A 229 -7.81 22.11 -19.55
CA PRO A 229 -8.22 21.14 -18.56
C PRO A 229 -9.74 21.16 -18.37
N GLU A 230 -10.31 20.01 -18.03
CA GLU A 230 -11.74 19.88 -17.68
C GLU A 230 -11.91 19.90 -16.16
N ALA A 231 -12.80 20.74 -15.65
CA ALA A 231 -13.09 20.81 -14.22
C ALA A 231 -14.10 19.71 -13.84
N CYS A 232 -13.79 18.92 -12.81
CA CYS A 232 -14.66 17.87 -12.27
C CYS A 232 -14.57 17.79 -10.75
N PHE A 233 -15.53 17.13 -10.12
CA PHE A 233 -15.42 16.67 -8.74
C PHE A 233 -15.24 15.15 -8.72
N ILE A 234 -14.35 14.64 -7.87
CA ILE A 234 -14.16 13.20 -7.67
C ILE A 234 -14.52 12.80 -6.24
N LEU A 235 -15.26 11.71 -6.08
CA LEU A 235 -15.72 11.20 -4.80
C LEU A 235 -14.58 10.51 -4.03
N SER A 236 -14.49 10.81 -2.75
CA SER A 236 -13.66 10.13 -1.76
C SER A 236 -14.39 10.13 -0.40
N HIS A 237 -13.77 9.58 0.64
CA HIS A 237 -14.25 9.69 2.02
C HIS A 237 -13.09 9.75 2.99
N LEU A 238 -13.33 10.35 4.16
CA LEU A 238 -12.39 10.31 5.27
C LEU A 238 -12.41 8.93 5.93
N GLU A 239 -11.23 8.38 6.18
CA GLU A 239 -11.01 7.16 6.94
C GLU A 239 -9.92 7.38 8.00
N GLU A 240 -9.72 6.41 8.88
CA GLU A 240 -8.64 6.43 9.87
C GLU A 240 -7.29 6.34 9.17
N SER A 241 -6.32 7.13 9.64
CA SER A 241 -5.00 7.20 9.03
C SER A 241 -4.24 5.87 9.14
N LEU A 242 -3.59 5.49 8.04
CA LEU A 242 -2.59 4.42 8.03
C LEU A 242 -1.17 4.92 8.38
N ASP A 243 -0.99 6.23 8.56
CA ASP A 243 0.23 6.83 9.05
C ASP A 243 0.07 7.27 10.52
N SER A 244 1.14 7.22 11.30
CA SER A 244 1.17 7.77 12.67
C SER A 244 1.22 9.30 12.68
N SER A 245 1.67 9.93 11.59
CA SER A 245 1.79 11.39 11.48
C SER A 245 0.44 12.09 11.39
N HIS A 246 -0.61 11.37 10.99
CA HIS A 246 -1.95 11.91 10.83
C HIS A 246 -2.99 11.04 11.54
N ILE A 247 -4.13 11.63 11.87
CA ILE A 247 -5.20 10.94 12.60
C ILE A 247 -6.24 10.35 11.66
N CYS A 248 -6.54 11.08 10.59
CA CYS A 248 -7.36 10.62 9.49
C CYS A 248 -6.59 10.69 8.18
N GLN A 249 -7.14 10.10 7.13
CA GLN A 249 -6.67 10.28 5.76
C GLN A 249 -7.86 10.28 4.80
N LEU A 250 -7.64 10.72 3.57
CA LEU A 250 -8.61 10.51 2.49
C LEU A 250 -8.35 9.15 1.85
N GLN A 251 -9.42 8.39 1.59
CA GLN A 251 -9.33 7.23 0.71
C GLN A 251 -8.85 7.69 -0.68
N ASP A 252 -7.93 6.95 -1.29
CA ASP A 252 -7.48 7.20 -2.66
C ASP A 252 -8.67 7.28 -3.61
N PRO A 253 -8.95 8.43 -4.24
CA PRO A 253 -10.12 8.60 -5.10
C PRO A 253 -10.10 7.73 -6.36
N CYS A 254 -8.92 7.20 -6.73
CA CYS A 254 -8.75 6.26 -7.85
C CYS A 254 -8.65 4.80 -7.38
N HIS A 255 -8.76 4.54 -6.07
CA HIS A 255 -8.70 3.20 -5.47
C HIS A 255 -7.43 2.40 -5.80
N VAL A 256 -6.29 3.07 -6.01
CA VAL A 256 -5.02 2.42 -6.40
C VAL A 256 -4.18 2.02 -5.19
N SER A 257 -3.92 2.94 -4.25
CA SER A 257 -3.07 2.70 -3.09
C SER A 257 -3.47 3.59 -1.91
N LYS A 258 -3.51 3.00 -0.71
CA LYS A 258 -3.73 3.72 0.57
C LYS A 258 -2.44 4.15 1.27
N TYR A 259 -1.27 3.85 0.70
CA TYR A 259 0.02 3.95 1.38
C TYR A 259 0.96 4.98 0.76
N ASP A 260 0.55 5.62 -0.33
CA ASP A 260 1.40 6.56 -1.02
C ASP A 260 1.45 7.88 -0.24
N ASP A 261 2.64 8.42 -0.04
CA ASP A 261 2.87 9.64 0.73
C ASP A 261 1.92 10.80 0.35
N TRP A 262 1.69 11.02 -0.95
CA TRP A 262 0.81 12.09 -1.41
C TRP A 262 -0.65 11.92 -0.96
N ILE A 263 -1.18 10.68 -0.89
CA ILE A 263 -2.58 10.46 -0.49
C ILE A 263 -2.74 10.57 1.03
N GLN A 264 -1.72 10.14 1.77
CA GLN A 264 -1.69 10.25 3.23
C GLN A 264 -1.70 11.72 3.67
N ASN A 265 -0.99 12.60 2.94
CA ASN A 265 -0.93 14.03 3.25
C ASN A 265 -2.07 14.87 2.60
N LEU A 266 -2.82 14.34 1.63
CA LEU A 266 -3.77 15.12 0.83
C LEU A 266 -4.83 15.83 1.68
N HIS A 267 -5.37 15.13 2.68
CA HIS A 267 -6.41 15.68 3.55
C HIS A 267 -5.92 16.91 4.34
N PHE A 268 -4.66 16.87 4.81
CA PHE A 268 -4.02 17.94 5.53
C PHE A 268 -3.73 19.14 4.62
N ASP A 269 -3.13 18.88 3.46
CA ASP A 269 -2.84 19.88 2.41
C ASP A 269 -4.10 20.66 2.01
N LEU A 270 -5.23 19.96 1.82
CA LEU A 270 -6.52 20.55 1.49
C LEU A 270 -7.10 21.35 2.66
N ALA A 271 -7.02 20.84 3.88
CA ALA A 271 -7.58 21.48 5.07
C ALA A 271 -6.86 22.80 5.41
N MET A 272 -5.56 22.87 5.18
CA MET A 272 -4.75 24.10 5.33
C MET A 272 -5.24 25.23 4.42
N GLN A 273 -5.82 24.91 3.26
CA GLN A 273 -6.23 25.89 2.25
C GLN A 273 -7.76 26.08 2.16
N HIS A 274 -8.55 25.18 2.78
CA HIS A 274 -10.01 25.18 2.69
C HIS A 274 -10.67 25.04 4.07
N GLN A 275 -11.08 26.16 4.66
CA GLN A 275 -11.65 26.23 6.02
C GLN A 275 -12.89 25.35 6.22
N GLY A 276 -13.77 25.23 5.19
CA GLY A 276 -14.94 24.37 5.28
C GLY A 276 -14.56 22.89 5.41
N PHE A 277 -13.45 22.49 4.80
CA PHE A 277 -12.96 21.12 4.82
C PHE A 277 -12.23 20.82 6.13
N ALA A 278 -11.44 21.77 6.64
CA ALA A 278 -10.90 21.70 7.99
C ALA A 278 -11.99 21.49 9.04
N LYS A 279 -13.11 22.24 8.97
CA LYS A 279 -14.28 22.03 9.85
C LYS A 279 -14.91 20.64 9.70
N LYS A 280 -14.96 20.09 8.48
CA LYS A 280 -15.45 18.73 8.22
C LYS A 280 -14.55 17.68 8.86
N ILE A 281 -13.22 17.82 8.77
CA ILE A 281 -12.26 16.93 9.43
C ILE A 281 -12.41 17.00 10.95
N LYS A 282 -12.44 18.21 11.53
CA LYS A 282 -12.61 18.36 12.97
C LYS A 282 -13.93 17.74 13.47
N LYS A 283 -15.03 17.88 12.71
CA LYS A 283 -16.31 17.20 13.00
C LYS A 283 -16.23 15.68 12.86
N TYR A 284 -15.49 15.17 11.88
CA TYR A 284 -15.25 13.73 11.71
C TYR A 284 -14.58 13.13 12.95
N LEU A 285 -13.64 13.88 13.54
CA LEU A 285 -12.89 13.50 14.74
C LEU A 285 -13.66 13.73 16.06
N LYS A 286 -14.91 14.21 15.99
CA LYS A 286 -15.85 14.34 17.13
C LYS A 286 -15.31 15.15 18.33
N GLN A 287 -14.44 16.13 18.11
CA GLN A 287 -13.97 17.03 19.17
C GLN A 287 -14.53 18.46 19.03
N ASP A 288 -14.77 19.10 20.19
CA ASP A 288 -15.20 20.50 20.28
C ASP A 288 -14.05 21.44 19.91
N ILE A 289 -14.34 22.40 19.04
CA ILE A 289 -13.33 23.20 18.36
C ILE A 289 -13.31 24.61 18.94
N SER A 290 -12.14 25.06 19.40
CA SER A 290 -11.87 26.49 19.54
C SER A 290 -11.80 27.13 18.14
N SER A 291 -12.50 28.25 17.92
CA SER A 291 -12.56 28.92 16.61
C SER A 291 -11.21 29.36 16.06
N ASP A 292 -10.20 29.46 16.92
CA ASP A 292 -8.93 30.14 16.64
C ASP A 292 -7.77 29.18 16.37
N GLU A 293 -7.99 27.86 16.54
CA GLU A 293 -6.96 26.83 16.35
C GLU A 293 -6.82 26.42 14.87
N THR A 294 -5.60 26.43 14.33
CA THR A 294 -5.30 25.94 12.98
C THR A 294 -5.49 24.42 12.87
N ILE A 295 -5.50 23.86 11.65
CA ILE A 295 -5.62 22.40 11.48
C ILE A 295 -4.35 21.67 11.96
N ASP A 296 -3.18 22.30 11.80
CA ASP A 296 -1.89 21.81 12.27
C ASP A 296 -1.83 21.73 13.81
N GLU A 297 -2.16 22.84 14.49
CA GLU A 297 -2.23 22.87 15.96
C GLU A 297 -3.26 21.87 16.50
N PHE A 298 -4.40 21.74 15.82
CA PHE A 298 -5.44 20.77 16.19
C PHE A 298 -4.96 19.32 16.06
N GLU A 299 -4.29 18.96 14.96
CA GLU A 299 -3.79 17.61 14.76
C GLU A 299 -2.63 17.30 15.72
N ALA A 300 -1.71 18.25 15.93
CA ALA A 300 -0.63 18.13 16.90
C ALA A 300 -1.18 17.92 18.32
N ARG A 301 -2.12 18.75 18.77
CA ARG A 301 -2.78 18.60 20.08
C ARG A 301 -3.45 17.24 20.22
N LEU A 302 -4.15 16.78 19.18
CA LEU A 302 -4.86 15.50 19.24
C LEU A 302 -3.88 14.31 19.22
N LEU A 303 -2.76 14.41 18.51
CA LEU A 303 -1.68 13.43 18.59
C LEU A 303 -1.03 13.41 19.98
N GLU A 304 -0.81 14.58 20.59
CA GLU A 304 -0.32 14.70 21.97
C GLU A 304 -1.32 14.14 23.00
N GLU A 305 -2.61 14.39 22.84
CA GLU A 305 -3.68 13.84 23.70
C GLU A 305 -3.69 12.31 23.60
N ILE A 306 -3.64 11.77 22.38
CA ILE A 306 -3.58 10.32 22.16
C ILE A 306 -2.28 9.73 22.73
N ALA A 307 -1.14 10.41 22.55
CA ALA A 307 0.12 9.99 23.12
C ALA A 307 0.07 10.02 24.66
N PHE A 308 -0.56 11.05 25.24
CA PHE A 308 -0.75 11.15 26.68
C PHE A 308 -1.64 10.02 27.21
N GLU A 309 -2.80 9.78 26.60
CA GLU A 309 -3.70 8.67 26.95
C GLU A 309 -2.96 7.32 26.86
N LEU A 310 -2.25 7.09 25.75
CA LEU A 310 -1.44 5.89 25.60
C LEU A 310 -0.30 5.82 26.62
N SER A 311 0.30 6.94 27.02
CA SER A 311 1.37 6.95 28.02
C SER A 311 0.89 6.63 29.43
N VAL A 312 -0.39 6.92 29.73
CA VAL A 312 -1.01 6.59 31.02
C VAL A 312 -1.24 5.08 31.11
N ASP A 313 -1.79 4.46 30.06
CA ASP A 313 -2.13 3.03 30.07
C ASP A 313 -0.97 2.12 29.63
N PHE A 314 -0.05 2.65 28.82
CA PHE A 314 1.11 1.96 28.23
C PHE A 314 2.38 2.84 28.36
N PRO A 315 2.88 3.03 29.59
CA PRO A 315 4.06 3.88 29.84
C PRO A 315 5.27 3.31 29.11
N PHE A 316 6.12 4.13 28.48
CA PHE A 316 7.26 3.69 27.62
C PHE A 316 6.90 3.28 26.18
N SER A 317 5.62 3.27 25.80
CA SER A 317 5.20 2.86 24.44
C SER A 317 5.90 3.64 23.30
N ASP A 318 6.15 4.94 23.47
CA ASP A 318 6.79 5.79 22.46
C ASP A 318 8.28 5.46 22.19
N ARG A 319 8.94 4.73 23.09
CA ARG A 319 10.33 4.27 22.91
C ARG A 319 10.41 2.94 22.16
N ILE A 320 9.27 2.31 21.90
CA ILE A 320 9.17 1.06 21.15
C ILE A 320 8.67 1.39 19.75
N GLU A 321 9.51 1.09 18.75
CA GLU A 321 9.23 1.39 17.36
C GLU A 321 7.85 0.87 16.91
N ASN A 322 7.03 1.76 16.35
CA ASN A 322 5.67 1.50 15.83
C ASN A 322 4.62 1.04 16.86
N LEU A 323 4.95 0.92 18.15
CA LEU A 323 4.02 0.38 19.15
C LEU A 323 2.80 1.28 19.36
N SER A 324 2.99 2.59 19.56
CA SER A 324 1.89 3.55 19.79
C SER A 324 0.89 3.54 18.62
N GLN A 325 1.37 3.41 17.38
CA GLN A 325 0.53 3.29 16.19
C GLN A 325 -0.30 2.01 16.19
N HIS A 326 0.31 0.87 16.50
CA HIS A 326 -0.39 -0.41 16.58
C HIS A 326 -1.41 -0.45 17.73
N LEU A 327 -1.09 0.13 18.88
CA LEU A 327 -2.00 0.27 20.01
C LEU A 327 -3.22 1.10 19.66
N LYS A 328 -3.03 2.27 19.03
CA LYS A 328 -4.13 3.12 18.57
C LYS A 328 -5.09 2.36 17.65
N ARG A 329 -4.56 1.65 16.65
CA ARG A 329 -5.39 0.84 15.74
C ARG A 329 -6.12 -0.27 16.46
N LEU A 330 -5.44 -0.97 17.36
CA LEU A 330 -6.02 -2.08 18.11
C LEU A 330 -7.18 -1.61 18.98
N ILE A 331 -7.01 -0.51 19.74
CA ILE A 331 -8.03 0.06 20.61
C ILE A 331 -9.25 0.50 19.79
N THR A 332 -9.01 1.19 18.67
CA THR A 332 -10.09 1.65 17.79
C THR A 332 -10.85 0.49 17.15
N ARG A 333 -10.16 -0.57 16.71
CA ARG A 333 -10.79 -1.77 16.16
C ARG A 333 -11.58 -2.54 17.20
N LYS A 334 -11.02 -2.71 18.41
CA LYS A 334 -11.71 -3.32 19.55
C LYS A 334 -13.04 -2.60 19.81
N LYS A 335 -13.00 -1.27 19.96
CA LYS A 335 -14.20 -0.44 20.20
C LYS A 335 -15.22 -0.54 19.07
N ASN A 336 -14.77 -0.48 17.82
CA ASN A 336 -15.65 -0.62 16.66
C ASN A 336 -16.34 -1.99 16.63
N LEU A 337 -15.62 -3.07 16.97
CA LEU A 337 -16.17 -4.42 17.02
C LEU A 337 -17.18 -4.58 18.16
N GLU A 338 -16.90 -4.01 19.34
CA GLU A 338 -17.83 -3.96 20.48
C GLU A 338 -19.13 -3.22 20.14
N GLU A 339 -19.05 -2.10 19.41
CA GLU A 339 -20.21 -1.27 19.06
C GLU A 339 -21.03 -1.82 17.88
N LYS A 340 -20.38 -2.40 16.87
CA LYS A 340 -21.01 -2.71 15.56
C LYS A 340 -21.17 -4.21 15.29
N GLY A 341 -20.42 -5.08 15.98
CA GLY A 341 -20.53 -6.54 15.86
C GLY A 341 -20.26 -7.11 14.46
N ASN A 342 -19.44 -6.44 13.65
CA ASN A 342 -19.21 -6.82 12.26
C ASN A 342 -18.10 -7.89 12.12
N TYR A 343 -18.43 -9.01 11.47
CA TYR A 343 -17.54 -10.18 11.35
C TYR A 343 -16.22 -9.90 10.62
N TYR A 344 -16.24 -9.04 9.59
CA TYR A 344 -15.05 -8.68 8.80
C TYR A 344 -13.98 -7.94 9.61
N ASP A 345 -14.31 -7.41 10.79
CA ASP A 345 -13.37 -6.68 11.65
C ASP A 345 -12.57 -7.62 12.59
N ILE A 346 -12.89 -8.92 12.64
CA ILE A 346 -12.22 -9.91 13.52
C ILE A 346 -10.77 -10.16 13.08
N ASP A 347 -10.55 -10.45 11.80
CA ASP A 347 -9.22 -10.75 11.27
C ASP A 347 -8.28 -9.54 11.36
N ASP A 348 -8.80 -8.33 11.09
CA ASP A 348 -8.00 -7.12 11.24
C ASP A 348 -7.66 -6.87 12.71
N LEU A 349 -8.59 -7.08 13.65
CA LEU A 349 -8.31 -6.95 15.08
C LEU A 349 -7.17 -7.88 15.52
N LEU A 350 -7.24 -9.17 15.16
CA LEU A 350 -6.19 -10.14 15.48
C LEU A 350 -4.84 -9.79 14.81
N ASN A 351 -4.88 -9.26 13.60
CA ASN A 351 -3.70 -8.76 12.90
C ASN A 351 -3.06 -7.56 13.63
N GLN A 352 -3.87 -6.62 14.16
CA GLN A 352 -3.35 -5.52 14.97
C GLN A 352 -2.79 -6.02 16.31
N CYS A 353 -3.43 -7.01 16.97
CA CYS A 353 -2.88 -7.66 18.17
C CYS A 353 -1.49 -8.21 17.91
N GLN A 354 -1.33 -8.94 16.80
CA GLN A 354 -0.05 -9.52 16.44
C GLN A 354 1.01 -8.44 16.18
N LYS A 355 0.71 -7.38 15.44
CA LYS A 355 1.68 -6.32 15.13
C LYS A 355 2.13 -5.53 16.37
N ALA A 356 1.21 -5.26 17.29
CA ALA A 356 1.53 -4.62 18.56
C ALA A 356 2.49 -5.49 19.39
N LEU A 357 2.20 -6.79 19.49
CA LEU A 357 3.08 -7.76 20.15
C LEU A 357 4.43 -7.91 19.44
N GLU A 358 4.46 -7.98 18.10
CA GLU A 358 5.70 -8.06 17.34
C GLU A 358 6.64 -6.90 17.66
N SER A 359 6.11 -5.69 17.80
CA SER A 359 6.88 -4.50 18.18
C SER A 359 7.51 -4.66 19.57
N CYS A 360 6.74 -5.15 20.54
CA CYS A 360 7.24 -5.45 21.89
C CYS A 360 8.32 -6.54 21.87
N PHE A 361 8.06 -7.68 21.22
CA PHE A 361 9.00 -8.81 21.21
C PHE A 361 10.28 -8.52 20.43
N LYS A 362 10.26 -7.64 19.42
CA LYS A 362 11.48 -7.11 18.78
C LYS A 362 12.29 -6.28 19.76
N HIS A 363 11.65 -5.37 20.48
CA HIS A 363 12.33 -4.58 21.51
C HIS A 363 12.92 -5.47 22.60
N MET A 364 12.19 -6.50 23.04
CA MET A 364 12.69 -7.45 24.04
C MET A 364 13.96 -8.15 23.57
N LEU A 365 14.07 -8.54 22.30
CA LEU A 365 15.30 -9.15 21.77
C LEU A 365 16.51 -8.21 21.80
N CYS A 366 16.29 -6.90 21.81
CA CYS A 366 17.34 -5.90 21.96
C CYS A 366 17.77 -5.70 23.42
N GLN A 367 16.83 -5.83 24.36
CA GLN A 367 17.09 -5.69 25.80
C GLN A 367 17.66 -6.98 26.42
N TRP A 368 16.98 -8.11 26.21
CA TRP A 368 17.38 -9.44 26.68
C TRP A 368 18.05 -10.22 25.56
N LYS A 369 19.26 -9.79 25.21
CA LYS A 369 20.00 -10.38 24.08
C LYS A 369 20.34 -11.84 24.30
N HIS A 370 20.15 -12.64 23.25
CA HIS A 370 20.60 -14.02 23.26
C HIS A 370 22.14 -14.08 23.19
N LYS A 371 22.82 -14.48 24.27
CA LYS A 371 24.29 -14.57 24.32
C LYS A 371 24.89 -15.45 23.22
N HIS A 372 24.13 -16.44 22.79
CA HIS A 372 24.53 -17.44 21.79
C HIS A 372 23.75 -17.34 20.48
N ALA A 373 23.15 -16.18 20.18
CA ALA A 373 22.42 -15.98 18.92
C ALA A 373 23.26 -16.28 17.67
N ASN A 374 24.57 -16.02 17.71
CA ASN A 374 25.49 -16.28 16.60
C ASN A 374 25.72 -17.77 16.33
N THR A 375 25.37 -18.66 17.27
CA THR A 375 25.55 -20.10 17.14
C THR A 375 24.23 -20.83 16.84
N THR A 376 23.10 -20.11 16.70
CA THR A 376 21.84 -20.73 16.31
C THR A 376 21.93 -21.27 14.88
N PRO A 377 21.73 -22.58 14.63
CA PRO A 377 21.72 -23.13 13.29
C PRO A 377 20.55 -22.58 12.46
N LYS A 378 20.78 -22.29 11.18
CA LYS A 378 19.74 -21.81 10.25
C LYS A 378 18.63 -22.84 10.00
N GLN A 379 18.99 -24.13 10.05
CA GLN A 379 18.07 -25.24 9.83
C GLN A 379 18.09 -26.15 11.05
N LEU A 380 16.98 -26.13 11.77
CA LEU A 380 16.68 -27.06 12.85
C LEU A 380 15.38 -27.80 12.49
N ASN A 381 15.35 -29.10 12.75
CA ASN A 381 14.12 -29.89 12.61
C ASN A 381 13.20 -29.66 13.83
N ARG A 382 11.93 -30.07 13.72
CA ARG A 382 10.90 -29.81 14.74
C ARG A 382 11.27 -30.38 16.12
N GLU A 383 11.86 -31.57 16.15
CA GLU A 383 12.24 -32.20 17.43
C GLU A 383 13.46 -31.51 18.05
N GLN A 384 14.44 -31.09 17.24
CA GLN A 384 15.55 -30.26 17.71
C GLN A 384 15.05 -28.93 18.28
N MET A 385 14.09 -28.27 17.63
CA MET A 385 13.48 -27.04 18.12
C MET A 385 12.81 -27.26 19.48
N LYS A 386 12.04 -28.34 19.64
CA LYS A 386 11.44 -28.74 20.91
C LYS A 386 12.50 -28.98 21.97
N THR A 387 13.51 -29.80 21.68
CA THR A 387 14.59 -30.14 22.63
C THR A 387 15.31 -28.89 23.11
N VAL A 388 15.68 -27.99 22.18
CA VAL A 388 16.37 -26.74 22.55
C VAL A 388 15.49 -25.87 23.44
N LEU A 389 14.19 -25.70 23.12
CA LEU A 389 13.28 -24.97 24.01
C LEU A 389 13.13 -25.65 25.37
N MET A 390 12.92 -26.96 25.42
CA MET A 390 12.76 -27.70 26.68
C MET A 390 13.98 -27.53 27.59
N LEU A 391 15.19 -27.52 27.02
CA LEU A 391 16.42 -27.27 27.77
C LEU A 391 16.50 -25.84 28.33
N GLN A 392 15.90 -24.85 27.65
CA GLN A 392 15.94 -23.46 28.10
C GLN A 392 14.80 -23.10 29.04
N VAL A 393 13.60 -23.64 28.83
CA VAL A 393 12.39 -23.14 29.50
C VAL A 393 11.52 -24.22 30.14
N GLY A 394 11.98 -25.48 30.16
CA GLY A 394 11.21 -26.61 30.71
C GLY A 394 10.89 -26.51 32.20
N GLU A 395 11.64 -25.71 32.96
CA GLU A 395 11.32 -25.41 34.38
C GLU A 395 10.16 -24.42 34.53
N TYR A 396 9.88 -23.62 33.50
CA TYR A 396 8.89 -22.54 33.53
C TYR A 396 7.61 -22.89 32.79
N PHE A 397 7.71 -23.62 31.67
CA PHE A 397 6.58 -23.95 30.80
C PHE A 397 6.35 -25.45 30.70
N SER A 398 5.07 -25.83 30.61
CA SER A 398 4.66 -27.21 30.41
C SER A 398 5.08 -27.73 29.03
N GLU A 399 5.31 -29.04 28.94
CA GLU A 399 5.71 -29.68 27.69
C GLU A 399 4.68 -29.47 26.56
N ASP A 400 3.38 -29.41 26.87
CA ASP A 400 2.31 -29.13 25.89
C ASP A 400 2.50 -27.77 25.18
N LEU A 401 2.88 -26.73 25.93
CA LEU A 401 3.11 -25.40 25.34
C LEU A 401 4.35 -25.39 24.44
N VAL A 402 5.41 -26.09 24.87
CA VAL A 402 6.64 -26.22 24.08
C VAL A 402 6.38 -27.03 22.81
N GLU A 403 5.52 -28.05 22.88
CA GLU A 403 5.07 -28.85 21.74
C GLU A 403 4.42 -27.97 20.67
N LYS A 404 3.54 -27.03 21.05
CA LYS A 404 2.89 -26.10 20.11
C LYS A 404 3.86 -25.12 19.46
N MET A 405 4.97 -24.80 20.13
CA MET A 405 6.01 -23.91 19.60
C MET A 405 6.94 -24.57 18.58
N LYS A 406 6.96 -25.91 18.49
CA LYS A 406 7.87 -26.63 17.58
C LYS A 406 7.58 -26.41 16.10
N ILE A 407 6.37 -25.97 15.75
CA ILE A 407 5.90 -25.74 14.36
C ILE A 407 6.24 -24.32 13.88
N VAL A 408 7.39 -23.79 14.28
CA VAL A 408 7.88 -22.48 13.84
C VAL A 408 8.91 -22.62 12.73
N ASN A 409 8.95 -21.65 11.81
CA ASN A 409 9.96 -21.64 10.74
C ASN A 409 11.36 -21.37 11.33
N SER A 410 12.26 -22.35 11.26
CA SER A 410 13.61 -22.25 11.83
C SER A 410 14.46 -21.16 11.18
N SER A 411 14.26 -20.85 9.90
CA SER A 411 14.95 -19.73 9.24
C SER A 411 14.47 -18.36 9.76
N HIS A 412 13.22 -18.26 10.21
CA HIS A 412 12.71 -17.03 10.83
C HIS A 412 13.25 -16.88 12.26
N VAL A 413 13.36 -17.98 13.00
CA VAL A 413 14.01 -17.97 14.33
C VAL A 413 15.48 -17.59 14.23
N PHE A 414 16.21 -18.13 13.25
CA PHE A 414 17.58 -17.70 12.94
C PHE A 414 17.68 -16.19 12.66
N SER A 415 16.71 -15.63 11.91
CA SER A 415 16.69 -14.21 11.59
C SER A 415 16.40 -13.34 12.83
N ALA A 416 15.47 -13.76 13.69
CA ALA A 416 15.17 -13.07 14.95
C ALA A 416 16.36 -13.12 15.94
N ASN A 417 17.03 -14.27 16.06
CA ASN A 417 18.25 -14.38 16.87
C ASN A 417 19.38 -13.49 16.30
N GLY A 418 19.57 -13.47 14.97
CA GLY A 418 20.54 -12.57 14.35
C GLY A 418 20.24 -11.09 14.58
N TYR A 419 18.96 -10.70 14.63
CA TYR A 419 18.55 -9.35 15.01
C TYR A 419 18.91 -9.04 16.47
N SER A 420 18.63 -9.95 17.40
CA SER A 420 19.03 -9.82 18.82
C SER A 420 20.55 -9.60 19.00
N ALA A 421 21.37 -10.29 18.20
CA ALA A 421 22.82 -10.14 18.20
C ALA A 421 23.35 -8.89 17.46
N GLY A 422 22.48 -8.07 16.85
CA GLY A 422 22.87 -6.92 16.03
C GLY A 422 23.50 -7.30 14.67
N ARG A 423 23.37 -8.56 14.24
CA ARG A 423 23.83 -9.03 12.93
C ARG A 423 22.94 -8.53 11.79
N PHE A 424 21.64 -8.40 12.06
CA PHE A 424 20.67 -7.86 11.13
C PHE A 424 20.13 -6.54 11.67
N PRO A 425 20.11 -5.45 10.87
CA PRO A 425 19.63 -4.15 11.33
C PRO A 425 18.12 -4.12 11.56
N GLN A 426 17.38 -5.04 10.94
CA GLN A 426 15.92 -5.11 10.96
C GLN A 426 15.46 -6.56 10.82
N VAL A 427 14.27 -6.85 11.35
CA VAL A 427 13.66 -8.19 11.29
C VAL A 427 12.20 -8.13 10.86
N GLY A 428 11.90 -8.77 9.73
CA GLY A 428 10.59 -8.88 9.11
C GLY A 428 9.98 -10.28 9.28
N VAL A 429 9.93 -10.79 10.51
CA VAL A 429 9.34 -12.11 10.82
C VAL A 429 8.09 -11.95 11.68
N SER A 430 7.22 -12.96 11.64
CA SER A 430 6.00 -12.98 12.43
C SER A 430 6.24 -13.17 13.94
N LEU A 431 5.20 -12.97 14.73
CA LEU A 431 5.22 -13.08 16.19
C LEU A 431 5.76 -14.42 16.72
N LYS A 432 5.31 -15.56 16.18
CA LYS A 432 5.72 -16.90 16.70
C LYS A 432 7.25 -17.12 16.69
N PRO A 433 7.99 -16.80 15.61
CA PRO A 433 9.46 -16.77 15.63
C PRO A 433 10.09 -15.83 16.67
N LEU A 434 9.49 -14.65 16.91
CA LEU A 434 9.99 -13.71 17.91
C LEU A 434 9.76 -14.23 19.33
N ILE A 435 8.59 -14.82 19.61
CA ILE A 435 8.30 -15.49 20.89
C ILE A 435 9.32 -16.61 21.12
N PHE A 436 9.53 -17.48 20.13
CA PHE A 436 10.50 -18.58 20.22
C PHE A 436 11.89 -18.06 20.59
N SER A 437 12.35 -17.01 19.90
CA SER A 437 13.67 -16.41 20.11
C SER A 437 13.82 -15.79 21.50
N ASN A 438 12.77 -15.13 22.02
CA ASN A 438 12.76 -14.61 23.38
C ASN A 438 12.77 -15.73 24.43
N LEU A 439 12.04 -16.84 24.20
CA LEU A 439 12.06 -18.01 25.09
C LEU A 439 13.46 -18.60 25.23
N LEU A 440 14.27 -18.62 24.16
CA LEU A 440 15.66 -19.09 24.22
C LEU A 440 16.55 -18.27 25.18
N CYS A 441 16.15 -17.04 25.51
CA CYS A 441 16.91 -16.14 26.38
C CYS A 441 16.43 -16.20 27.83
N VAL A 442 15.24 -16.75 28.10
CA VAL A 442 14.57 -16.67 29.41
C VAL A 442 15.42 -17.22 30.56
N SER A 443 16.08 -18.38 30.36
CA SER A 443 16.94 -19.01 31.36
C SER A 443 18.11 -18.12 31.81
N GLU A 444 18.57 -17.23 30.93
CA GLU A 444 19.69 -16.33 31.18
C GLU A 444 19.27 -15.08 31.96
N TYR A 445 17.97 -14.77 32.01
CA TYR A 445 17.42 -13.54 32.58
C TYR A 445 16.19 -13.81 33.46
N GLN A 446 16.41 -13.94 34.78
CA GLN A 446 15.33 -14.18 35.75
C GLN A 446 14.23 -13.09 35.78
N GLN A 447 14.53 -11.88 35.32
CA GLN A 447 13.60 -10.76 35.24
C GLN A 447 12.88 -10.66 33.88
N HIS A 448 13.04 -11.65 33.00
CA HIS A 448 12.48 -11.62 31.66
C HIS A 448 10.94 -11.53 31.70
N PRO A 449 10.31 -10.64 30.90
CA PRO A 449 8.86 -10.41 30.94
C PRO A 449 8.01 -11.68 30.79
N LEU A 450 8.45 -12.64 29.95
CA LEU A 450 7.76 -13.92 29.74
C LEU A 450 7.63 -14.80 30.99
N ILE A 451 8.47 -14.63 32.02
CA ILE A 451 8.40 -15.44 33.26
C ILE A 451 8.11 -14.61 34.51
N ARG A 452 8.10 -13.27 34.38
CA ARG A 452 7.91 -12.37 35.51
C ARG A 452 6.44 -12.30 35.98
N ARG A 453 5.46 -12.52 35.10
CA ARG A 453 4.05 -12.65 35.49
C ARG A 453 3.80 -13.99 36.19
N LYS A 454 2.98 -13.96 37.26
CA LYS A 454 2.53 -15.19 37.94
C LYS A 454 1.78 -16.14 37.00
N GLN A 455 1.12 -15.60 35.98
CA GLN A 455 0.30 -16.33 35.01
C GLN A 455 1.08 -16.69 33.72
N HIS A 456 2.42 -16.67 33.74
CA HIS A 456 3.27 -16.89 32.55
C HIS A 456 2.86 -18.09 31.68
N GLN A 457 2.46 -19.23 32.26
CA GLN A 457 1.95 -20.38 31.51
C GLN A 457 0.69 -20.05 30.67
N GLN A 458 -0.27 -19.34 31.27
CA GLN A 458 -1.48 -18.90 30.60
C GLN A 458 -1.18 -17.79 29.59
N ASP A 459 -0.27 -16.87 29.92
CA ASP A 459 0.15 -15.80 29.02
C ASP A 459 0.77 -16.38 27.74
N LEU A 460 1.68 -17.36 27.87
CA LEU A 460 2.27 -18.03 26.70
C LEU A 460 1.23 -18.78 25.88
N LYS A 461 0.25 -19.42 26.53
CA LYS A 461 -0.87 -20.10 25.84
C LYS A 461 -1.66 -19.11 24.97
N LEU A 462 -2.02 -17.95 25.50
CA LEU A 462 -2.77 -16.93 24.77
C LEU A 462 -1.95 -16.29 23.64
N LEU A 463 -0.64 -16.06 23.86
CA LEU A 463 0.28 -15.60 22.82
C LEU A 463 0.37 -16.60 21.64
N ILE A 464 0.41 -17.90 21.94
CA ILE A 464 0.39 -18.96 20.92
C ILE A 464 -0.96 -18.96 20.19
N GLU A 465 -2.07 -18.82 20.92
CA GLU A 465 -3.41 -18.78 20.34
C GLU A 465 -3.55 -17.62 19.33
N ILE A 466 -3.08 -16.41 19.67
CA ILE A 466 -3.05 -15.26 18.73
C ILE A 466 -2.31 -15.62 17.44
N CYS A 467 -1.17 -16.32 17.55
CA CYS A 467 -0.39 -16.73 16.39
C CYS A 467 -1.10 -17.77 15.51
N GLU A 468 -1.84 -18.70 16.11
CA GLU A 468 -2.50 -19.82 15.41
C GLU A 468 -3.80 -19.37 14.73
N ARG A 469 -4.60 -18.55 15.41
CA ARG A 469 -5.88 -18.04 14.92
C ARG A 469 -5.73 -17.21 13.65
N ARG A 470 -4.69 -16.40 13.51
CA ARG A 470 -4.40 -15.69 12.25
C ARG A 470 -4.12 -16.67 11.09
N ASN A 471 -3.36 -17.73 11.34
CA ASN A 471 -3.00 -18.68 10.29
C ASN A 471 -4.23 -19.46 9.79
N GLN A 472 -5.24 -19.64 10.64
CA GLN A 472 -6.54 -20.20 10.29
C GLN A 472 -7.43 -19.21 9.52
N GLY A 473 -7.44 -17.91 9.85
CA GLY A 473 -8.14 -16.90 9.04
C GLY A 473 -7.51 -16.69 7.64
N SER A 474 -6.22 -17.02 7.48
CA SER A 474 -5.50 -16.88 6.19
C SER A 474 -5.64 -18.10 5.25
N HIS A 475 -6.19 -19.22 5.75
CA HIS A 475 -6.39 -20.45 5.00
C HIS A 475 -7.82 -20.91 5.24
N ASP A 476 -8.63 -21.01 4.17
CA ASP A 476 -10.05 -21.39 4.09
C ASP A 476 -10.46 -22.62 4.96
N SER A 477 -10.35 -22.50 6.29
CA SER A 477 -10.62 -23.51 7.29
C SER A 477 -11.85 -23.05 8.05
N GLY A 478 -12.98 -23.72 7.85
CA GLY A 478 -14.32 -23.32 8.28
C GLY A 478 -14.58 -23.28 9.80
N GLU A 479 -13.59 -22.98 10.64
CA GLU A 479 -13.80 -22.56 12.03
C GLU A 479 -13.78 -21.03 12.09
N GLU A 480 -14.95 -20.43 11.90
CA GLU A 480 -15.15 -19.00 12.10
C GLU A 480 -14.87 -18.61 13.57
N ILE A 481 -13.90 -17.72 13.80
CA ILE A 481 -13.60 -17.19 15.13
C ILE A 481 -14.78 -16.33 15.57
N ASP A 482 -15.29 -16.56 16.79
CA ASP A 482 -16.34 -15.72 17.34
C ASP A 482 -15.82 -14.37 17.87
N ILE A 483 -16.71 -13.38 17.87
CA ILE A 483 -16.40 -12.01 18.31
C ILE A 483 -15.88 -11.99 19.76
N SER A 484 -16.46 -12.80 20.65
CA SER A 484 -16.04 -12.87 22.05
C SER A 484 -14.58 -13.30 22.22
N THR A 485 -14.14 -14.28 21.44
CA THR A 485 -12.77 -14.79 21.47
C THR A 485 -11.81 -13.73 20.96
N ALA A 486 -12.15 -13.05 19.86
CA ALA A 486 -11.34 -11.95 19.33
C ALA A 486 -11.19 -10.80 20.34
N LEU A 487 -12.28 -10.41 21.00
CA LEU A 487 -12.28 -9.37 22.04
C LEU A 487 -11.43 -9.79 23.25
N ASN A 488 -11.59 -11.03 23.74
CA ASN A 488 -10.79 -11.56 24.85
C ASN A 488 -9.28 -11.58 24.53
N LEU A 489 -8.90 -11.98 23.31
CA LEU A 489 -7.49 -11.96 22.88
C LEU A 489 -6.94 -10.54 22.74
N SER A 490 -7.78 -9.59 22.31
CA SER A 490 -7.40 -8.17 22.24
C SER A 490 -7.20 -7.57 23.64
N GLU A 491 -8.05 -7.93 24.60
CA GLU A 491 -7.93 -7.50 26.00
C GLU A 491 -6.66 -8.06 26.64
N PHE A 492 -6.41 -9.36 26.48
CA PHE A 492 -5.15 -9.96 26.89
C PHE A 492 -3.94 -9.24 26.27
N THR A 493 -4.01 -8.91 24.98
CA THR A 493 -2.92 -8.21 24.29
C THR A 493 -2.63 -6.85 24.93
N LEU A 494 -3.68 -6.06 25.19
CA LEU A 494 -3.56 -4.77 25.87
C LEU A 494 -2.98 -4.93 27.28
N GLU A 495 -3.52 -5.84 28.09
CA GLU A 495 -3.01 -6.10 29.45
C GLU A 495 -1.54 -6.54 29.46
N TRP A 496 -1.15 -7.39 28.52
CA TRP A 496 0.21 -7.89 28.42
C TRP A 496 1.19 -6.79 28.01
N ILE A 497 0.81 -5.95 27.03
CA ILE A 497 1.62 -4.80 26.60
C ILE A 497 1.70 -3.75 27.72
N SER A 498 0.60 -3.44 28.39
CA SER A 498 0.60 -2.52 29.55
C SER A 498 1.57 -3.00 30.63
N PHE A 499 1.54 -4.29 30.97
CA PHE A 499 2.50 -4.89 31.90
C PHE A 499 3.95 -4.75 31.43
N TYR A 500 4.23 -5.08 30.17
CA TYR A 500 5.58 -5.04 29.63
C TYR A 500 6.14 -3.62 29.60
N THR A 501 5.35 -2.68 29.09
CA THR A 501 5.72 -1.27 28.97
C THR A 501 5.92 -0.63 30.36
N ALA A 502 5.09 -0.99 31.35
CA ALA A 502 5.29 -0.60 32.76
C ALA A 502 6.53 -1.20 33.45
N ILE A 503 7.12 -2.27 32.92
CA ILE A 503 8.40 -2.81 33.43
C ILE A 503 9.59 -2.03 32.88
N GLU A 504 9.47 -1.50 31.66
CA GLU A 504 10.53 -0.75 30.98
C GLU A 504 10.56 0.74 31.36
N ALA A 505 9.41 1.28 31.78
CA ALA A 505 9.27 2.62 32.34
C ALA A 505 10.03 2.77 33.67
#